data_AF-A0A0B3WT08-F1
#
_entry.id   AF-A0A0B3WT08-F1
#
_cell.length_a   1.000
_cell.length_b   1.000
_cell.length_c   1.000
_cell.angle_alpha   90.00
_cell.angle_beta   90.00
_cell.angle_gamma   90.00
#
_symmetry.space_group_name_H-M   'P 1'
#
loop_
_entity.id
_entity.type
_entity.pdbx_description
1 polymer ?
#
loop_
_entity_poly.entity_id
_entity_poly.type
_entity_poly.pdbx_seq_one_letter_code
_entity_poly.pdbx_strand_id
1 'polypeptide(L)'
;MKNSILCVISNILLSLILIRTMKVSGLALGSSISAIIAICFLLFNLRKKIGKFNAMSILMTLFKTFLASCVMAIIVLKIFAKISLISEFLGLIVSVSMGAIVYSIIVLILKVDSTDYIIDIIKSKIAKYTSIL
;
A
#
# COMPACT_ATOMS: atom_id res chain seq x y z
N MET A 1 25.61 -6.77 -8.42
CA MET A 1 25.82 -5.42 -8.99
C MET A 1 25.11 -5.23 -10.34
N LYS A 2 25.23 -6.16 -11.31
CA LYS A 2 24.56 -6.04 -12.63
C LYS A 2 23.05 -5.76 -12.55
N ASN A 3 22.35 -6.42 -11.64
CA ASN A 3 20.90 -6.34 -11.50
C ASN A 3 20.39 -4.99 -10.99
N SER A 4 21.13 -4.36 -10.08
CA SER A 4 20.78 -3.05 -9.53
C SER A 4 20.99 -1.95 -10.58
N ILE A 5 22.07 -2.04 -11.35
CA ILE A 5 22.36 -1.09 -12.44
C ILE A 5 21.27 -1.16 -13.50
N LEU A 6 20.81 -2.37 -13.87
CA LEU A 6 19.70 -2.54 -14.82
C LEU A 6 18.39 -1.91 -14.30
N CYS A 7 18.09 -2.04 -13.01
CA CYS A 7 16.92 -1.40 -12.40
C CYS A 7 17.01 0.14 -12.43
N VAL A 8 18.19 0.69 -12.13
CA VAL A 8 18.41 2.15 -12.15
C VAL A 8 18.31 2.70 -13.58
N ILE A 9 18.91 2.01 -14.56
CA ILE A 9 18.81 2.38 -15.97
C ILE A 9 17.34 2.34 -16.42
N SER A 10 16.62 1.28 -16.06
CA SER A 10 15.19 1.17 -16.36
C SER A 10 14.38 2.32 -15.74
N ASN A 11 14.65 2.70 -14.49
CA ASN A 11 14.01 3.84 -13.83
C ASN A 11 14.21 5.16 -14.56
N ILE A 12 15.45 5.46 -14.92
CA ILE A 12 15.81 6.71 -15.60
C ILE A 12 15.18 6.73 -17.00
N LEU A 13 15.28 5.64 -17.76
CA LEU A 13 14.68 5.55 -19.10
C LEU A 13 13.15 5.71 -19.07
N LEU A 14 12.46 5.00 -18.17
CA LEU A 14 11.00 5.10 -18.07
C LEU A 14 10.55 6.50 -17.67
N SER A 15 11.23 7.09 -16.69
CA SER A 15 10.91 8.45 -16.21
C SER A 15 11.11 9.50 -17.31
N LEU A 16 12.17 9.37 -18.12
CA LEU A 16 12.45 10.27 -19.25
C LEU A 16 11.51 10.05 -20.44
N ILE A 17 11.03 8.83 -20.68
CA ILE A 17 10.04 8.58 -21.73
C ILE A 17 8.68 9.19 -21.34
N LEU A 18 8.26 9.00 -20.08
CA LEU A 18 6.96 9.48 -19.58
C LEU A 18 6.91 11.00 -19.38
N ILE A 19 8.03 11.67 -19.11
CA ILE A 19 8.05 13.14 -18.99
C ILE A 19 7.64 13.81 -20.31
N ARG A 20 7.96 13.19 -21.45
CA ARG A 20 7.66 13.72 -22.78
C ARG A 20 6.16 13.68 -23.09
N THR A 21 5.44 12.70 -22.55
CA THR A 21 3.99 12.55 -22.77
C THR A 21 3.16 13.27 -21.69
N MET A 22 3.61 13.32 -20.44
CA MET A 22 2.81 13.77 -19.29
C MET A 22 3.44 14.90 -18.45
N LYS A 23 4.48 15.59 -18.97
CA LYS A 23 5.22 16.66 -18.27
C LYS A 23 5.69 16.20 -16.88
N VAL A 24 5.54 17.04 -15.85
CA VAL A 24 5.99 16.78 -14.47
C VAL A 24 5.27 15.57 -13.84
N SER A 25 3.99 15.33 -14.18
CA SER A 25 3.25 14.15 -13.71
C SER A 25 3.81 12.85 -14.27
N GLY A 26 4.45 12.89 -15.44
CA GLY A 26 5.13 11.76 -16.05
C GLY A 26 6.31 11.24 -15.24
N LEU A 27 7.03 12.13 -14.53
CA LEU A 27 8.11 11.75 -13.62
C LEU A 27 7.60 10.91 -12.45
N ALA A 28 6.48 11.30 -11.83
CA ALA A 28 5.91 10.58 -10.69
C ALA A 28 5.43 9.16 -11.08
N LEU A 29 4.79 9.05 -12.25
CA LEU A 29 4.36 7.77 -12.81
C LEU A 29 5.57 6.90 -13.19
N GLY A 30 6.58 7.47 -13.85
CA GLY A 30 7.81 6.78 -14.20
C GLY A 30 8.53 6.20 -12.98
N SER A 31 8.65 6.97 -11.90
CA SER A 31 9.26 6.51 -10.66
C SER A 31 8.45 5.43 -9.94
N SER A 32 7.13 5.45 -10.06
CA SER A 32 6.28 4.41 -9.45
C SER A 32 6.40 3.09 -10.21
N ILE A 33 6.38 3.13 -11.54
CA ILE A 33 6.49 1.94 -12.40
C ILE A 33 7.89 1.32 -12.28
N SER A 34 8.93 2.14 -12.24
CA SER A 34 10.29 1.64 -12.06
C SER A 34 10.51 0.98 -10.71
N ALA A 35 9.90 1.50 -9.64
CA ALA A 35 9.91 0.88 -8.33
C ALA A 35 9.25 -0.51 -8.36
N ILE A 36 8.12 -0.66 -9.08
CA ILE A 36 7.47 -1.96 -9.30
C ILE A 36 8.42 -2.93 -10.02
N ILE A 37 9.06 -2.49 -11.10
CA ILE A 37 10.03 -3.31 -11.86
C ILE A 37 11.19 -3.74 -10.95
N ALA A 38 11.73 -2.81 -10.15
CA ALA A 38 12.83 -3.08 -9.23
C ALA A 38 12.44 -4.11 -8.17
N ILE A 39 11.23 -3.99 -7.59
CA ILE A 39 10.69 -4.96 -6.63
C ILE A 39 10.49 -6.33 -7.28
N CYS A 40 9.96 -6.39 -8.51
CA CYS A 40 9.83 -7.66 -9.25
C CYS A 40 11.19 -8.33 -9.46
N PHE A 41 12.20 -7.56 -9.86
CA PHE A 41 13.56 -8.07 -10.05
C PHE A 41 14.18 -8.54 -8.73
N LEU A 42 13.95 -7.80 -7.64
CA LEU A 42 14.39 -8.17 -6.30
C LEU A 42 13.74 -9.48 -5.85
N LEU A 43 12.42 -9.61 -5.96
CA LEU A 43 11.68 -10.82 -5.60
C LEU A 43 12.16 -12.06 -6.38
N PHE A 44 12.44 -11.90 -7.67
CA PHE A 44 13.00 -12.97 -8.50
C PHE A 44 14.39 -13.41 -8.02
N ASN A 45 15.28 -12.45 -7.77
CA ASN A 45 16.62 -12.74 -7.27
C ASN A 45 16.61 -13.32 -5.86
N LEU A 46 15.71 -12.84 -5.00
CA LEU A 46 15.55 -13.33 -3.63
C LEU A 46 15.09 -14.79 -3.63
N ARG A 47 14.10 -15.13 -4.48
CA ARG A 47 13.67 -16.52 -4.69
C ARG A 47 14.81 -17.42 -5.16
N LYS A 48 15.69 -16.91 -6.02
CA LYS A 48 16.87 -17.65 -6.49
C LYS A 48 17.92 -17.87 -5.38
N LYS A 49 18.06 -16.93 -4.44
CA LYS A 49 19.12 -16.94 -3.42
C LYS A 49 18.72 -17.65 -2.11
N ILE A 50 17.47 -17.50 -1.67
CA ILE A 50 16.97 -18.00 -0.37
C ILE A 50 16.06 -19.24 -0.56
N GLY A 51 15.57 -19.50 -1.77
CA GLY A 51 14.68 -20.63 -2.08
C GLY A 51 13.20 -20.24 -2.18
N LYS A 52 12.30 -21.22 -2.07
CA LYS A 52 10.84 -21.00 -2.17
C LYS A 52 10.34 -20.16 -0.99
N PHE A 53 10.16 -18.86 -1.19
CA PHE A 53 9.35 -18.02 -0.30
C PHE A 53 7.86 -18.19 -0.66
N ASN A 54 6.96 -17.94 0.30
CA ASN A 54 5.51 -18.02 0.08
C ASN A 54 4.99 -16.86 -0.80
N ALA A 55 5.37 -16.86 -2.08
CA ALA A 55 4.99 -15.83 -3.05
C ALA A 55 3.48 -15.71 -3.23
N MET A 56 2.77 -16.83 -3.05
CA MET A 56 1.32 -16.86 -3.13
C MET A 56 0.67 -16.06 -1.99
N SER A 57 1.21 -16.12 -0.76
CA SER A 57 0.65 -15.32 0.35
C SER A 57 0.91 -13.83 0.20
N ILE A 58 2.07 -13.43 -0.34
CA ILE A 58 2.32 -12.02 -0.67
C ILE A 58 1.34 -11.54 -1.73
N LEU A 59 1.13 -12.32 -2.80
CA LEU A 59 0.21 -11.93 -3.86
C LEU A 59 -1.25 -11.86 -3.37
N MET A 60 -1.67 -12.83 -2.55
CA MET A 60 -2.99 -12.79 -1.89
C MET A 60 -3.13 -11.57 -0.97
N THR A 61 -2.10 -11.24 -0.20
CA THR A 61 -2.09 -10.07 0.68
C THR A 61 -2.19 -8.79 -0.12
N LEU A 62 -1.41 -8.64 -1.20
CA LEU A 62 -1.50 -7.52 -2.14
C LEU A 62 -2.90 -7.37 -2.73
N PHE A 63 -3.53 -8.48 -3.12
CA PHE A 63 -4.87 -8.44 -3.69
C PHE A 63 -5.94 -8.07 -2.64
N LYS A 64 -5.87 -8.63 -1.43
CA LYS A 64 -6.77 -8.28 -0.31
C LYS A 64 -6.65 -6.80 0.04
N THR A 65 -5.43 -6.26 0.18
CA THR A 65 -5.22 -4.85 0.52
C THR A 65 -5.57 -3.91 -0.64
N PHE A 66 -5.39 -4.33 -1.88
CA PHE A 66 -5.86 -3.60 -3.05
C PHE A 66 -7.39 -3.49 -3.09
N LEU A 67 -8.12 -4.58 -2.81
CA LEU A 67 -9.58 -4.51 -2.67
C LEU A 67 -10.00 -3.59 -1.53
N ALA A 68 -9.32 -3.67 -0.39
CA ALA A 68 -9.58 -2.79 0.76
C ALA A 68 -9.39 -1.31 0.41
N SER A 69 -8.30 -0.98 -0.30
CA SER A 69 -8.01 0.40 -0.71
C SER A 69 -8.99 0.91 -1.77
N CYS A 70 -9.45 0.07 -2.70
CA CYS A 70 -10.51 0.44 -3.65
C CYS A 70 -11.82 0.82 -2.94
N VAL A 71 -12.27 0.02 -1.97
CA VAL A 71 -13.49 0.31 -1.21
C VAL A 71 -13.34 1.59 -0.38
N MET A 72 -12.19 1.74 0.29
CA MET A 72 -11.84 2.98 1.00
C MET A 72 -11.89 4.19 0.07
N ALA A 73 -11.28 4.11 -1.12
CA ALA A 73 -11.23 5.22 -2.07
C ALA A 73 -12.63 5.70 -2.49
N ILE A 74 -13.54 4.76 -2.77
CA ILE A 74 -14.94 5.09 -3.13
C ILE A 74 -15.63 5.85 -1.99
N ILE A 75 -15.43 5.42 -0.75
CA ILE A 75 -16.05 6.03 0.44
C ILE A 75 -15.47 7.44 0.67
N VAL A 76 -14.15 7.57 0.67
CA VAL A 76 -13.44 8.83 0.88
C VAL A 76 -13.83 9.87 -0.19
N LEU A 77 -13.92 9.48 -1.46
CA LEU A 77 -14.32 10.38 -2.54
C LEU A 77 -15.74 10.94 -2.33
N LYS A 78 -16.69 10.10 -1.91
CA LYS A 78 -18.07 10.54 -1.62
C LYS A 78 -18.13 11.49 -0.43
N ILE A 79 -17.35 11.22 0.62
CA ILE A 79 -17.30 12.04 1.83
C ILE A 79 -16.65 13.38 1.51
N PHE A 80 -15.50 13.36 0.83
CA PHE A 80 -14.78 14.57 0.46
C PHE A 80 -15.66 15.47 -0.41
N ALA A 81 -16.30 14.94 -1.46
CA ALA A 81 -17.16 15.72 -2.35
C ALA A 81 -18.35 16.41 -1.65
N LYS A 82 -18.86 15.85 -0.54
CA LYS A 82 -19.95 16.47 0.23
C LYS A 82 -19.46 17.53 1.20
N ILE A 83 -18.33 17.29 1.86
CA ILE A 83 -17.83 18.15 2.95
C ILE A 83 -16.96 19.30 2.41
N SER A 84 -16.25 19.07 1.30
CA SER A 84 -15.41 20.10 0.67
C SER A 84 -16.21 21.32 0.19
N LEU A 85 -17.51 21.15 -0.07
CA LEU A 85 -18.43 22.25 -0.43
C LEU A 85 -18.60 23.29 0.69
N ILE A 86 -18.39 22.89 1.94
CA ILE A 86 -18.53 23.76 3.12
C ILE A 86 -17.17 24.35 3.48
N SER A 87 -16.15 23.50 3.57
CA SER A 87 -14.78 23.89 3.85
C SER A 87 -13.84 22.80 3.36
N GLU A 88 -12.88 23.19 2.51
CA GLU A 88 -11.89 22.27 1.95
C GLU A 88 -10.99 21.68 3.04
N PHE A 89 -10.58 22.49 4.02
CA PHE A 89 -9.72 22.05 5.13
C PHE A 89 -10.42 21.04 6.05
N LEU A 90 -11.68 21.30 6.44
CA LEU A 90 -12.48 20.32 7.18
C LEU A 90 -12.76 19.06 6.35
N GLY A 91 -13.05 19.23 5.05
CA GLY A 91 -13.25 18.12 4.12
C GLY A 91 -12.04 17.18 4.08
N LEU A 92 -10.83 17.73 4.02
CA LEU A 92 -9.60 16.95 4.06
C LEU A 92 -9.44 16.19 5.38
N ILE A 93 -9.57 16.86 6.53
CA ILE A 93 -9.40 16.22 7.85
C ILE A 93 -10.41 15.08 8.07
N VAL A 94 -11.69 15.32 7.76
CA VAL A 94 -12.75 14.32 7.94
C VAL A 94 -12.60 13.17 6.96
N SER A 95 -12.26 13.43 5.71
CA SER A 95 -12.09 12.39 4.70
C SER A 95 -10.88 11.50 4.97
N VAL A 96 -9.76 12.06 5.41
CA VAL A 96 -8.54 11.29 5.78
C VAL A 96 -8.79 10.43 7.02
N SER A 97 -9.39 11.01 8.07
CA SER A 97 -9.70 10.26 9.30
C SER A 97 -10.68 9.13 9.05
N MET A 98 -11.75 9.38 8.29
CA MET A 98 -12.71 8.33 7.94
C MET A 98 -12.11 7.27 7.02
N GLY A 99 -11.27 7.65 6.06
CA GLY A 99 -10.54 6.72 5.22
C GLY A 99 -9.66 5.76 6.04
N ALA A 100 -8.94 6.28 7.03
CA ALA A 100 -8.11 5.46 7.92
C ALA A 100 -8.94 4.44 8.72
N ILE A 101 -10.10 4.85 9.24
CA ILE A 101 -11.03 3.97 9.97
C ILE A 101 -11.55 2.87 9.03
N VAL A 102 -12.05 3.25 7.86
CA VAL A 102 -12.63 2.33 6.88
C VAL A 102 -11.61 1.31 6.39
N TYR A 103 -10.39 1.75 6.03
CA TYR A 103 -9.31 0.84 5.64
C TYR A 103 -8.98 -0.15 6.75
N SER A 104 -8.84 0.33 7.99
CA SER A 104 -8.53 -0.52 9.15
C SER A 104 -9.61 -1.58 9.36
N ILE A 105 -10.90 -1.21 9.31
CA ILE A 105 -12.02 -2.14 9.45
C ILE A 105 -11.99 -3.21 8.34
N ILE A 106 -11.82 -2.79 7.08
CA ILE A 106 -11.86 -3.72 5.94
C ILE A 106 -10.68 -4.70 5.98
N VAL A 107 -9.47 -4.23 6.33
CA VAL A 107 -8.29 -5.09 6.46
C VAL A 107 -8.47 -6.15 7.56
N LEU A 108 -9.10 -5.77 8.69
CA LEU A 108 -9.42 -6.72 9.77
C LEU A 108 -10.46 -7.75 9.32
N ILE A 109 -11.49 -7.34 8.56
CA ILE A 109 -12.50 -8.26 8.01
C ILE A 109 -11.89 -9.23 7.00
N LEU A 110 -10.99 -8.74 6.13
CA LEU A 110 -10.31 -9.55 5.11
C LEU A 110 -9.31 -10.56 5.68
N LYS A 111 -9.05 -10.56 7.00
CA LYS A 111 -8.05 -11.39 7.68
C LYS A 111 -6.80 -11.49 6.82
N VAL A 112 -6.15 -10.35 6.58
CA VAL A 112 -4.85 -10.37 5.92
C VAL A 112 -3.92 -11.14 6.85
N ASP A 113 -3.18 -12.12 6.33
CA ASP A 113 -2.39 -13.06 7.15
C ASP A 113 -1.40 -12.33 8.09
N SER A 114 -1.04 -11.08 7.76
CA SER A 114 -0.20 -10.19 8.58
C SER A 114 -0.91 -9.53 9.77
N THR A 115 -2.24 -9.45 9.76
CA THR A 115 -3.03 -8.80 10.83
C THR A 115 -3.24 -9.70 12.05
N ASP A 116 -3.21 -11.03 11.89
CA ASP A 116 -3.43 -11.95 13.01
C ASP A 116 -2.35 -11.79 14.10
N TYR A 117 -1.08 -11.62 13.69
CA TYR A 117 0.02 -11.31 14.61
C TYR A 117 -0.22 -10.02 15.41
N ILE A 118 -0.75 -8.97 14.77
CA ILE A 118 -1.05 -7.70 15.41
C ILE A 118 -2.22 -7.86 16.40
N ILE A 119 -3.26 -8.58 15.99
CA ILE A 119 -4.43 -8.87 16.83
C ILE A 119 -4.01 -9.67 18.08
N ASP A 120 -3.11 -10.64 17.95
CA ASP A 120 -2.62 -11.45 19.07
C ASP A 120 -1.75 -10.64 20.03
N ILE A 121 -0.93 -9.70 19.54
CA ILE A 121 -0.19 -8.76 20.39
C ILE A 121 -1.14 -7.86 21.17
N ILE A 122 -2.19 -7.34 20.52
CA ILE A 122 -3.17 -6.46 21.18
C ILE A 122 -3.95 -7.26 22.23
N LYS A 123 -4.44 -8.46 21.89
CA LYS A 123 -5.15 -9.36 22.82
C LYS A 123 -4.28 -9.71 24.02
N SER A 124 -3.02 -10.07 23.81
CA SER A 124 -2.10 -10.41 24.91
C SER A 124 -1.77 -9.22 25.80
N LYS A 125 -1.68 -7.99 25.27
CA LYS A 125 -1.54 -6.78 26.09
C LYS A 125 -2.79 -6.45 26.91
N ILE A 126 -3.97 -6.62 26.34
CA ILE A 126 -5.25 -6.36 27.03
C ILE A 126 -5.51 -7.41 28.11
N ALA A 127 -5.22 -8.69 27.83
CA ALA A 127 -5.32 -9.77 28.82
C ALA A 127 -4.36 -9.55 30.00
N LYS A 128 -3.15 -9.06 29.74
CA LYS A 128 -2.16 -8.75 30.79
C LYS A 128 -2.57 -7.56 31.67
N TYR A 129 -3.31 -6.59 31.13
CA TYR A 129 -3.87 -5.49 31.93
C TYR A 129 -5.07 -5.94 32.78
N THR A 130 -5.84 -6.90 32.28
CA THR A 130 -7.00 -7.45 32.99
C THR A 130 -6.59 -8.39 34.14
N SER A 131 -5.39 -8.98 34.11
CA SER A 131 -4.88 -9.84 35.19
C SER A 131 -4.13 -9.11 36.30
N ILE A 132 -4.00 -7.78 36.22
CA ILE A 132 -3.33 -6.92 37.21
C ILE A 132 -4.35 -6.09 38.01
N LEU A 133 -5.61 -6.07 37.57
CA LEU A 133 -6.75 -5.53 38.31
C LEU A 133 -7.45 -6.66 39.09
#